data_AF-A0A839DUY5-F1
#
_entry.id   AF-A0A839DUY5-F1
#
_cell.length_a   1.000
_cell.length_b   1.000
_cell.length_c   1.000
_cell.angle_alpha   90.00
_cell.angle_beta   90.00
_cell.angle_gamma   90.00
#
_symmetry.space_group_name_H-M   'P 1'
#
loop_
_entity.id
_entity.type
_entity.pdbx_description
1 polymer ?
#
loop_
_entity_poly.entity_id
_entity_poly.type
_entity_poly.pdbx_seq_one_letter_code
_entity_poly.pdbx_strand_id
1 'polypeptide(L)'
;MGGLVRGLTGSLAAGLLVLAVALGGVQWWASTHSVPGPGIGVVIGHFVASGAALALQTVADRRRDVVGGFAALGAFGVVVAALVYWWWL
;
A
#
# COMPACT_ATOMS: atom_id res chain seq x y z
N MET A 1 0.34 18.54 15.95
CA MET A 1 0.51 18.36 14.49
C MET A 1 0.57 16.89 14.02
N GLY A 2 0.68 15.88 14.91
CA GLY A 2 0.78 14.47 14.47
C GLY A 2 -0.50 13.84 13.90
N GLY A 3 -1.69 14.37 14.19
CA GLY A 3 -2.96 13.77 13.75
C GLY A 3 -3.20 13.86 12.23
N LEU A 4 -2.93 15.02 11.62
CA LEU A 4 -3.10 15.22 10.18
C LEU A 4 -2.15 14.32 9.36
N VAL A 5 -0.89 14.25 9.78
CA VAL A 5 0.12 13.40 9.13
C VAL A 5 -0.30 11.94 9.19
N ARG A 6 -0.75 11.45 10.35
CA ARG A 6 -1.24 10.08 10.51
C ARG A 6 -2.49 9.79 9.69
N GLY A 7 -3.40 10.76 9.58
CA GLY A 7 -4.59 10.64 8.71
C GLY A 7 -4.22 10.52 7.24
N LEU A 8 -3.24 11.31 6.77
CA LEU A 8 -2.74 11.26 5.40
C LEU A 8 -2.00 9.95 5.09
N THR A 9 -1.10 9.51 5.97
CA THR A 9 -0.36 8.25 5.75
C THR A 9 -1.30 7.05 5.81
N GLY A 10 -2.31 7.10 6.69
CA GLY A 10 -3.35 6.08 6.78
C GLY A 10 -4.24 6.01 5.54
N SER A 11 -4.68 7.15 4.99
CA SER A 11 -5.48 7.16 3.76
C SER A 11 -4.68 6.66 2.55
N LEU A 12 -3.38 6.97 2.49
CA LEU A 12 -2.48 6.43 1.46
C LEU A 12 -2.29 4.92 1.59
N ALA A 13 -2.08 4.39 2.79
CA ALA A 13 -1.96 2.96 3.03
C ALA A 13 -3.26 2.22 2.66
N ALA A 14 -4.42 2.78 3.02
CA ALA A 14 -5.73 2.25 2.62
C ALA A 14 -5.94 2.32 1.11
N GLY A 15 -5.56 3.43 0.47
CA GLY A 15 -5.62 3.58 -0.99
C GLY A 15 -4.77 2.54 -1.72
N LEU A 16 -3.57 2.22 -1.21
CA LEU A 16 -2.73 1.16 -1.75
C LEU A 16 -3.42 -0.21 -1.66
N LEU A 17 -4.12 -0.50 -0.56
CA LEU A 17 -4.90 -1.74 -0.43
C LEU A 17 -6.07 -1.78 -1.43
N VAL A 18 -6.80 -0.68 -1.58
CA VAL A 18 -7.88 -0.58 -2.57
C VAL A 18 -7.34 -0.83 -3.98
N LEU A 19 -6.17 -0.27 -4.30
CA LEU A 19 -5.48 -0.54 -5.56
C LEU A 19 -5.10 -2.02 -5.71
N ALA A 20 -4.54 -2.66 -4.68
CA ALA A 20 -4.19 -4.08 -4.71
C ALA A 20 -5.42 -4.97 -4.98
N VAL A 21 -6.55 -4.67 -4.33
CA VAL A 21 -7.82 -5.37 -4.56
C VAL A 21 -8.32 -5.15 -5.98
N ALA A 22 -8.26 -3.93 -6.50
CA ALA A 22 -8.64 -3.62 -7.88
C ALA A 22 -7.77 -4.39 -8.89
N LEU A 23 -6.45 -4.41 -8.69
CA LEU A 23 -5.53 -5.19 -9.52
C LEU A 23 -5.83 -6.69 -9.46
N GLY A 24 -6.16 -7.22 -8.27
CA GLY A 24 -6.61 -8.60 -8.11
C GLY A 24 -7.89 -8.90 -8.90
N GLY A 25 -8.88 -7.99 -8.84
CA GLY A 25 -10.11 -8.09 -9.61
C GLY A 25 -9.87 -8.07 -11.12
N VAL A 26 -9.01 -7.17 -11.60
CA VAL A 26 -8.62 -7.10 -13.03
C VAL A 26 -7.86 -8.34 -13.45
N GLN A 27 -6.93 -8.84 -12.63
CA GLN A 27 -6.18 -10.06 -12.92
C GLN A 27 -7.09 -11.29 -13.00
N TRP A 28 -8.06 -11.40 -12.09
CA TRP A 28 -9.07 -12.46 -12.12
C TRP A 28 -9.94 -12.38 -13.37
N TRP A 29 -10.42 -11.18 -13.72
CA TRP A 29 -11.22 -10.99 -14.92
C TRP A 29 -10.40 -11.32 -16.19
N ALA A 30 -9.14 -10.91 -16.24
CA ALA A 30 -8.28 -11.17 -17.38
C ALA A 30 -8.01 -12.68 -17.56
N SER A 31 -7.80 -13.41 -16.45
CA SER A 31 -7.58 -14.86 -16.50
C SER A 31 -8.83 -15.63 -16.97
N THR A 32 -10.03 -15.15 -16.68
CA THR A 32 -11.27 -15.76 -17.19
C THR A 32 -11.57 -15.44 -18.65
N HIS A 33 -11.00 -14.36 -19.19
CA HIS A 33 -11.20 -13.92 -20.58
C HIS A 33 -10.03 -14.25 -21.50
N SER A 34 -9.02 -15.00 -21.02
CA SER A 34 -7.81 -15.36 -21.78
C SER A 34 -7.06 -14.15 -22.36
N VAL A 35 -7.13 -13.00 -21.68
CA VAL A 35 -6.39 -11.79 -22.03
C VAL A 35 -5.23 -11.55 -21.05
N PRO A 36 -4.16 -10.86 -21.47
CA PRO A 36 -3.08 -10.51 -20.55
C PRO A 36 -3.58 -9.60 -19.42
N GLY A 37 -3.35 -10.02 -18.17
CA GLY A 37 -3.63 -9.22 -16.97
C GLY A 37 -2.40 -8.47 -16.44
N PRO A 38 -2.53 -7.74 -15.32
CA PRO A 38 -1.43 -7.04 -14.66
C PRO A 38 -0.22 -7.92 -14.31
N GLY A 39 -0.44 -9.23 -14.12
CA GLY A 39 0.55 -10.20 -13.73
C GLY A 39 0.43 -10.58 -12.26
N ILE A 40 0.54 -11.88 -11.96
CA ILE A 40 0.38 -12.41 -10.60
C ILE A 40 1.40 -11.81 -9.62
N GLY A 41 2.63 -11.59 -10.08
CA GLY A 41 3.69 -10.96 -9.27
C GLY A 41 3.37 -9.52 -8.90
N VAL A 42 2.74 -8.76 -9.82
CA VAL A 42 2.29 -7.39 -9.56
C VAL A 42 1.21 -7.39 -8.48
N VAL A 43 0.21 -8.26 -8.60
CA VAL A 43 -0.89 -8.37 -7.62
C VAL A 43 -0.36 -8.73 -6.23
N ILE A 44 0.46 -9.78 -6.12
CA ILE A 44 1.02 -10.21 -4.84
C ILE A 44 1.91 -9.11 -4.24
N GLY A 45 2.76 -8.48 -5.05
CA GLY A 45 3.63 -7.38 -4.61
C GLY A 45 2.84 -6.23 -4.00
N HIS A 46 1.73 -5.83 -4.63
CA HIS A 46 0.86 -4.78 -4.09
C HIS A 46 0.20 -5.21 -2.78
N PHE A 47 -0.32 -6.44 -2.66
CA PHE A 47 -0.88 -6.92 -1.38
C PHE A 47 0.15 -6.94 -0.24
N VAL A 48 1.38 -7.38 -0.52
CA VAL A 48 2.47 -7.38 0.47
C VAL A 48 2.82 -5.95 0.87
N ALA A 49 2.95 -5.04 -0.09
CA ALA A 49 3.23 -3.63 0.18
C ALA A 49 2.10 -2.95 0.99
N SER A 50 0.83 -3.21 0.64
CA SER A 50 -0.33 -2.75 1.40
C SER A 50 -0.30 -3.27 2.84
N GLY A 51 -0.04 -4.57 3.03
CA GLY A 51 0.06 -5.17 4.36
C GLY A 51 1.17 -4.53 5.20
N ALA A 52 2.35 -4.30 4.61
CA ALA A 52 3.45 -3.63 5.27
C ALA A 52 3.12 -2.18 5.65
N ALA A 53 2.51 -1.41 4.73
CA ALA A 53 2.10 -0.03 4.99
C ALA A 53 1.06 0.05 6.12
N LEU A 54 0.07 -0.84 6.13
CA LEU A 54 -0.96 -0.91 7.17
C LEU A 54 -0.40 -1.34 8.53
N ALA A 55 0.56 -2.28 8.55
CA ALA A 55 1.24 -2.69 9.77
C ALA A 55 2.03 -1.54 10.40
N LEU A 56 2.78 -0.79 9.57
CA LEU A 56 3.50 0.41 9.99
C LEU A 56 2.54 1.50 10.48
N GLN A 57 1.47 1.74 9.74
CA GLN A 57 0.43 2.68 10.14
C GLN A 57 -0.22 2.29 11.47
N THR A 58 -0.46 1.00 11.72
CA THR A 58 -1.00 0.52 13.01
C THR A 58 -0.07 0.85 14.17
N VAL A 59 1.25 0.73 13.98
CA VAL A 59 2.24 1.12 15.00
C VAL A 59 2.27 2.64 15.17
N ALA A 60 2.27 3.39 14.07
CA ALA A 60 2.14 4.85 14.08
C ALA A 60 0.89 5.29 14.85
N ASP A 61 -0.17 4.49 14.75
CA ASP A 61 -1.43 4.83 15.35
C ASP A 61 -1.49 4.59 16.86
N ARG A 62 -0.83 3.54 17.33
CA ARG A 62 -0.77 3.17 18.76
C ARG A 62 0.26 3.97 19.55
N ARG A 63 1.27 4.54 18.89
CA ARG A 63 2.35 5.28 19.56
C ARG A 63 2.22 6.79 19.37
N ARG A 64 2.53 7.55 20.43
CA ARG A 64 2.55 9.03 20.42
C ARG A 64 3.96 9.62 20.55
N ASP A 65 4.97 8.76 20.54
CA ASP A 65 6.39 9.10 20.63
C ASP A 65 7.03 9.23 19.23
N VAL A 66 8.34 9.44 19.22
CA VAL A 66 9.16 9.50 17.99
C VAL A 66 9.07 8.22 17.15
N VAL A 67 8.87 7.06 17.79
CA VAL A 67 8.70 5.78 17.09
C VAL A 67 7.43 5.78 16.26
N GLY A 68 6.35 6.37 16.78
CA GLY A 68 5.11 6.58 16.01
C GLY A 68 5.33 7.45 14.77
N GLY A 69 6.17 8.49 14.88
CA GLY A 69 6.57 9.33 13.75
C GLY A 69 7.35 8.56 12.67
N PHE A 70 8.35 7.77 13.07
CA PHE A 70 9.11 6.93 12.13
C PHE A 70 8.24 5.86 11.45
N ALA A 71 7.29 5.28 12.18
CA ALA A 71 6.35 4.32 11.61
C ALA A 71 5.44 4.95 10.54
N ALA A 72 4.97 6.18 10.75
CA ALA A 72 4.20 6.92 9.73
C ALA A 72 5.04 7.22 8.48
N LEU A 73 6.29 7.66 8.66
CA LEU A 73 7.24 7.87 7.56
C LEU A 73 7.54 6.58 6.80
N GLY A 74 7.68 5.47 7.51
CA GLY A 74 7.85 4.15 6.91
C GLY A 74 6.64 3.74 6.08
N ALA A 75 5.43 3.90 6.60
CA ALA A 75 4.19 3.61 5.86
C ALA A 75 4.10 4.42 4.55
N PHE A 76 4.38 5.73 4.64
CA PHE A 76 4.46 6.60 3.48
C PHE A 76 5.53 6.13 2.47
N GLY A 77 6.73 5.80 2.96
CA GLY A 77 7.83 5.31 2.13
C GLY A 77 7.49 4.03 1.39
N VAL A 78 6.79 3.08 2.02
CA VAL A 78 6.31 1.84 1.37
C VAL A 78 5.34 2.17 0.24
N VAL A 79 4.39 3.07 0.46
CA VAL A 79 3.42 3.47 -0.58
C VAL A 79 4.14 4.10 -1.77
N VAL A 80 5.01 5.07 -1.53
CA VAL A 80 5.77 5.73 -2.60
C VAL A 80 6.67 4.74 -3.34
N ALA A 81 7.39 3.87 -2.61
CA ALA A 81 8.27 2.88 -3.21
C ALA A 81 7.50 1.90 -4.11
N ALA A 82 6.34 1.41 -3.66
CA ALA A 82 5.50 0.52 -4.46
C ALA A 82 5.01 1.22 -5.75
N LEU A 83 4.51 2.46 -5.64
CA LEU A 83 4.03 3.19 -6.81
C LEU A 83 5.17 3.49 -7.80
N VAL A 84 6.33 3.92 -7.30
CA VAL A 84 7.50 4.19 -8.16
C VAL A 84 7.98 2.92 -8.85
N TYR A 85 8.15 1.82 -8.11
CA TYR A 85 8.69 0.58 -8.65
C TYR A 85 7.82 -0.02 -9.75
N TRP A 86 6.48 0.03 -9.64
CA TRP A 86 5.61 -0.63 -10.61
C TRP A 86 5.14 0.27 -11.77
N TRP A 87 5.25 1.58 -11.65
CA TRP A 87 4.78 2.51 -12.70
C TRP A 87 5.90 3.21 -13.45
N TRP A 88 7.05 3.39 -12.82
CA TRP A 88 8.13 4.21 -13.37
C TRP A 88 9.45 3.45 -13.55
N LEU A 89 9.62 2.32 -12.86
CA LEU A 89 10.76 1.42 -12.99
C LEU A 89 10.34 0.12 -13.70
#